data_AF-A0A9D4UYF7-F1
#
_entry.id   AF-A0A9D4UYF7-F1
#
_cell.length_a   1.000
_cell.length_b   1.000
_cell.length_c   1.000
_cell.angle_alpha   90.00
_cell.angle_beta   90.00
_cell.angle_gamma   90.00
#
_symmetry.space_group_name_H-M   'P 1'
#
loop_
_entity.id
_entity.type
_entity.pdbx_description
1 polymer ?
#
loop_
_entity_poly.entity_id
_entity_poly.type
_entity_poly.pdbx_seq_one_letter_code
_entity_poly.pdbx_strand_id
1 'polypeptide(L)'
;MQVASKRMQIEKALRSISLGILLCLFASCSSTYQSLAANDNVVSPSTLRMSMHDCFIQGCDGSILISSTSDNSAERDYIDNDIPQQAFDTIDAIKKALEESCPGVVSCADIMALATLQAVQFLGGPSWQVDLGRRDSRTSLAANGAANIPRSNLDAKFYL
;
A
#
# COMPACT_ATOMS: atom_id res chain seq x y z
N MET A 1 37.47 26.49 0.79
CA MET A 1 36.32 26.91 1.62
C MET A 1 34.95 26.80 0.90
N GLN A 2 34.86 26.97 -0.44
CA GLN A 2 33.59 26.87 -1.18
C GLN A 2 33.01 25.44 -1.29
N VAL A 3 33.85 24.40 -1.25
CA VAL A 3 33.38 22.99 -1.33
C VAL A 3 32.58 22.57 -0.09
N ALA A 4 33.04 22.94 1.12
CA ALA A 4 32.33 22.65 2.37
C ALA A 4 31.00 23.43 2.49
N SER A 5 30.97 24.68 2.02
CA SER A 5 29.76 25.50 1.99
C SER A 5 28.71 24.92 1.03
N LYS A 6 29.11 24.47 -0.18
CA LYS A 6 28.21 23.77 -1.10
C LYS A 6 27.71 22.43 -0.54
N ARG A 7 28.57 21.67 0.13
CA ARG A 7 28.20 20.39 0.77
C ARG A 7 27.16 20.58 1.88
N MET A 8 27.31 21.61 2.71
CA MET A 8 26.35 21.99 3.76
C MET A 8 25.01 22.49 3.20
N GLN A 9 25.03 23.20 2.06
CA GLN A 9 23.79 23.62 1.37
C GLN A 9 23.07 22.43 0.74
N ILE A 10 23.81 21.47 0.18
CA ILE A 10 23.25 20.21 -0.35
C ILE A 10 22.65 19.36 0.76
N GLU A 11 23.31 19.22 1.92
CA GLU A 11 22.75 18.49 3.06
C GLU A 11 21.54 19.19 3.69
N LYS A 12 21.50 20.52 3.74
CA LYS A 12 20.30 21.28 4.15
C LYS A 12 19.15 21.11 3.16
N ALA A 13 19.42 21.16 1.85
CA ALA A 13 18.42 20.94 0.82
C ALA A 13 17.90 19.50 0.85
N LEU A 14 18.78 18.50 0.98
CA LEU A 14 18.41 17.09 1.17
C LEU A 14 17.56 16.91 2.44
N ARG A 15 17.95 17.50 3.58
CA ARG A 15 17.14 17.45 4.82
C ARG A 15 15.78 18.12 4.67
N SER A 16 15.70 19.25 3.95
CA SER A 16 14.43 19.95 3.72
C SER A 16 13.52 19.21 2.73
N ILE A 17 14.09 18.54 1.72
CA ILE A 17 13.38 17.66 0.80
C ILE A 17 12.91 16.40 1.54
N SER A 18 13.77 15.77 2.35
CA SER A 18 13.42 14.63 3.20
C SER A 18 12.34 14.98 4.21
N LEU A 19 12.37 16.17 4.81
CA LEU A 19 11.34 16.61 5.75
C LEU A 19 10.01 16.90 5.04
N GLY A 20 10.04 17.46 3.83
CA GLY A 20 8.85 17.69 3.00
C GLY A 20 8.19 16.39 2.53
N ILE A 21 8.98 15.40 2.09
CA ILE A 21 8.49 14.07 1.71
C ILE A 21 7.95 13.32 2.94
N LEU A 22 8.65 13.40 4.09
CA LEU A 22 8.22 12.79 5.34
C LEU A 22 6.90 13.40 5.85
N LEU A 23 6.74 14.73 5.75
CA LEU A 23 5.49 15.40 6.08
C LEU A 23 4.35 15.01 5.13
N CYS A 24 4.62 14.93 3.82
CA CYS A 24 3.60 14.50 2.85
C CYS A 24 3.13 13.07 3.11
N LEU A 25 4.07 12.15 3.33
CA LEU A 25 3.79 10.73 3.55
C LEU A 25 3.00 10.49 4.83
N PHE A 26 3.49 10.99 5.96
CA PHE A 26 2.91 10.63 7.25
C PHE A 26 1.63 11.40 7.56
N ALA A 27 1.52 12.69 7.17
CA ALA A 27 0.34 13.47 7.50
C ALA A 27 -0.87 13.09 6.64
N SER A 28 -0.72 12.97 5.32
CA SER A 28 -1.86 12.71 4.43
C SER A 28 -2.34 11.26 4.53
N CYS A 29 -1.43 10.27 4.53
CA CYS A 29 -1.84 8.86 4.66
C CYS A 29 -2.53 8.60 6.01
N SER A 30 -1.95 9.07 7.12
CA SER A 30 -2.49 8.78 8.46
C SER A 30 -3.85 9.46 8.67
N SER A 31 -3.98 10.74 8.32
CA SER A 31 -5.25 11.48 8.51
C SER A 31 -6.39 10.96 7.64
N THR A 32 -6.14 10.69 6.35
CA THR A 32 -7.15 10.12 5.45
C THR A 32 -7.55 8.73 5.92
N TYR A 33 -6.59 7.87 6.27
CA TYR A 33 -6.89 6.51 6.72
C TYR A 33 -7.73 6.50 8.01
N GLN A 34 -7.32 7.27 9.03
CA GLN A 34 -8.05 7.35 10.29
C GLN A 34 -9.48 7.86 10.11
N SER A 35 -9.69 8.84 9.23
CA SER A 35 -11.02 9.33 8.91
C SER A 35 -11.91 8.25 8.28
N LEU A 36 -11.38 7.47 7.33
CA LEU A 36 -12.13 6.38 6.70
C LEU A 36 -12.44 5.25 7.70
N ALA A 37 -11.43 4.80 8.45
CA ALA A 37 -11.58 3.72 9.42
C ALA A 37 -12.53 4.07 10.58
N ALA A 38 -12.61 5.34 10.97
CA ALA A 38 -13.56 5.80 11.99
C ALA A 38 -15.03 5.77 11.51
N ASN A 39 -15.27 5.86 10.20
CA ASN A 39 -16.61 5.90 9.62
C ASN A 39 -17.09 4.53 9.12
N ASP A 40 -16.18 3.60 8.83
CA ASP A 40 -16.50 2.28 8.32
C ASP A 40 -15.59 1.21 8.94
N ASN A 41 -16.21 0.30 9.70
CA ASN A 41 -15.51 -0.77 10.40
C ASN A 41 -14.94 -1.85 9.47
N VAL A 42 -15.32 -1.87 8.19
CA VAL A 42 -14.79 -2.79 7.17
C VAL A 42 -13.40 -2.36 6.71
N VAL A 43 -13.07 -1.06 6.74
CA VAL A 43 -11.82 -0.49 6.19
C VAL A 43 -10.58 -1.17 6.75
N SER A 44 -10.49 -1.31 8.08
CA SER A 44 -9.30 -1.89 8.70
C SER A 44 -9.08 -3.39 8.41
N PRO A 45 -10.05 -4.28 8.67
CA PRO A 45 -9.86 -5.70 8.34
C PRO A 45 -9.68 -5.95 6.83
N SER A 46 -10.38 -5.19 5.97
CA SER A 46 -10.23 -5.34 4.52
C SER A 46 -8.88 -4.85 4.00
N THR A 47 -8.32 -3.77 4.56
CA THR A 47 -6.96 -3.28 4.23
C THR A 47 -5.91 -4.33 4.58
N LEU A 48 -6.00 -4.96 5.75
CA LEU A 48 -5.10 -6.04 6.15
C LEU A 48 -5.16 -7.22 5.19
N ARG A 49 -6.37 -7.60 4.78
CA ARG A 49 -6.57 -8.67 3.81
C ARG A 49 -6.00 -8.34 2.45
N MET A 50 -6.23 -7.13 1.94
CA MET A 50 -5.70 -6.71 0.65
C MET A 50 -4.17 -6.70 0.64
N SER A 51 -3.54 -6.23 1.72
CA SER A 51 -2.09 -6.27 1.93
C SER A 51 -1.53 -7.69 1.90
N MET A 52 -2.23 -8.64 2.53
CA MET A 52 -1.90 -10.06 2.43
C MET A 52 -1.97 -10.55 0.97
N HIS A 53 -3.06 -10.26 0.25
CA HIS A 53 -3.22 -10.74 -1.12
C HIS A 53 -2.14 -10.18 -2.06
N ASP A 54 -1.84 -8.89 -1.97
CA ASP A 54 -0.76 -8.25 -2.75
C ASP A 54 0.57 -8.95 -2.47
N CYS A 55 0.97 -9.06 -1.21
CA CYS A 55 2.27 -9.64 -0.87
C CYS A 55 2.40 -11.15 -1.17
N PHE A 56 1.30 -11.90 -1.20
CA PHE A 56 1.30 -13.33 -1.54
C PHE A 56 1.37 -13.59 -3.05
N ILE A 57 0.93 -12.64 -3.87
CA ILE A 57 0.94 -12.75 -5.31
C ILE A 57 2.12 -11.94 -5.83
N GLN A 58 3.15 -12.59 -6.37
CA GLN A 58 4.32 -11.93 -6.99
C GLN A 58 5.06 -10.85 -6.14
N GLY A 59 4.71 -10.69 -4.85
CA GLY A 59 5.33 -9.76 -3.92
C GLY A 59 4.52 -8.48 -3.72
N CYS A 60 4.88 -7.66 -2.72
CA CYS A 60 4.16 -6.42 -2.42
C CYS A 60 4.45 -5.33 -3.46
N ASP A 61 3.77 -5.35 -4.59
CA ASP A 61 4.01 -4.49 -5.74
C ASP A 61 2.75 -3.75 -6.22
N GLY A 62 1.64 -3.83 -5.49
CA GLY A 62 0.39 -3.15 -5.83
C GLY A 62 -0.33 -3.74 -7.05
N SER A 63 0.06 -4.92 -7.56
CA SER A 63 -0.60 -5.57 -8.70
C SER A 63 -2.07 -5.88 -8.44
N ILE A 64 -2.48 -6.07 -7.18
CA ILE A 64 -3.87 -6.31 -6.80
C ILE A 64 -4.77 -5.11 -7.10
N LEU A 65 -4.22 -3.89 -7.18
CA LEU A 65 -4.97 -2.66 -7.43
C LEU A 65 -5.27 -2.43 -8.92
N ILE A 66 -4.63 -3.18 -9.81
CA ILE A 66 -4.83 -3.07 -11.27
C ILE A 66 -6.19 -3.68 -11.62
N SER A 67 -7.03 -2.91 -12.31
CA SER A 67 -8.33 -3.39 -12.80
C SER A 67 -8.19 -4.21 -14.07
N SER A 68 -9.11 -5.16 -14.29
CA SER A 68 -9.19 -5.90 -15.56
C SER A 68 -9.45 -4.99 -16.76
N THR A 69 -9.00 -5.43 -17.92
CA THR A 69 -9.24 -4.83 -19.24
C THR A 69 -9.92 -5.85 -20.16
N SER A 70 -10.29 -5.47 -21.39
CA SER A 70 -10.88 -6.41 -22.35
C SER A 70 -9.99 -7.63 -22.64
N ASP A 71 -8.67 -7.43 -22.59
CA ASP A 71 -7.69 -8.41 -23.04
C ASP A 71 -6.94 -9.07 -21.86
N ASN A 72 -7.20 -8.63 -20.64
CA ASN A 72 -6.52 -9.12 -19.44
C ASN A 72 -7.44 -9.14 -18.21
N SER A 73 -7.57 -10.30 -17.58
CA SER A 73 -8.22 -10.44 -16.28
C SER A 73 -7.16 -10.29 -15.17
N ALA A 74 -7.34 -9.25 -14.36
CA ALA A 74 -6.41 -8.88 -13.30
C ALA A 74 -6.70 -9.64 -11.99
N GLU A 75 -5.73 -9.61 -11.06
CA GLU A 75 -5.86 -10.19 -9.73
C GLU A 75 -7.06 -9.62 -8.96
N ARG A 76 -7.41 -8.35 -9.19
CA ARG A 76 -8.60 -7.77 -8.57
C ARG A 76 -9.87 -8.60 -8.80
N ASP A 77 -9.98 -9.24 -9.96
CA ASP A 77 -11.21 -9.90 -10.41
C ASP A 77 -11.06 -11.43 -10.49
N TYR A 78 -10.06 -12.03 -9.82
CA TYR A 78 -9.95 -13.49 -9.78
C TYR A 78 -11.12 -14.11 -8.98
N ILE A 79 -11.51 -15.33 -9.35
CA ILE A 79 -12.79 -15.95 -8.94
C ILE A 79 -13.01 -16.07 -7.43
N ASP A 80 -11.94 -16.31 -6.66
CA ASP A 80 -12.00 -16.47 -5.20
C ASP A 80 -11.54 -15.20 -4.47
N ASN A 81 -11.53 -14.03 -5.13
CA ASN A 81 -11.21 -12.76 -4.48
C ASN A 81 -12.45 -12.22 -3.75
N ASP A 82 -12.33 -12.07 -2.44
CA ASP A 82 -13.38 -11.60 -1.54
C ASP A 82 -12.92 -10.37 -0.72
N ILE A 83 -11.91 -9.64 -1.22
CA ILE A 83 -11.52 -8.35 -0.66
C ILE A 83 -12.69 -7.36 -0.84
N PRO A 84 -13.20 -6.75 0.25
CA PRO A 84 -14.24 -5.73 0.15
C PRO A 84 -13.79 -4.50 -0.65
N GLN A 85 -14.71 -3.89 -1.41
CA GLN A 85 -14.45 -2.71 -2.23
C GLN A 85 -13.86 -1.53 -1.43
N GLN A 86 -14.25 -1.40 -0.15
CA GLN A 86 -13.76 -0.40 0.78
C GLN A 86 -12.23 -0.36 0.90
N ALA A 87 -11.54 -1.51 0.75
CA ALA A 87 -10.08 -1.54 0.79
C ALA A 87 -9.48 -0.79 -0.42
N PHE A 88 -10.01 -1.03 -1.62
CA PHE A 88 -9.58 -0.36 -2.84
C PHE A 88 -9.86 1.15 -2.77
N ASP A 89 -11.08 1.52 -2.36
CA ASP A 89 -11.49 2.91 -2.21
C ASP A 89 -10.60 3.66 -1.18
N THR A 90 -10.16 2.96 -0.14
CA THR A 90 -9.25 3.52 0.87
C THR A 90 -7.89 3.88 0.27
N ILE A 91 -7.31 2.98 -0.53
CA ILE A 91 -6.02 3.24 -1.19
C ILE A 91 -6.15 4.35 -2.24
N ASP A 92 -7.23 4.34 -3.02
CA ASP A 92 -7.50 5.40 -4.01
C ASP A 92 -7.65 6.78 -3.35
N ALA A 93 -8.36 6.86 -2.22
CA ALA A 93 -8.53 8.10 -1.46
C ALA A 93 -7.18 8.63 -0.92
N ILE A 94 -6.36 7.75 -0.36
CA ILE A 94 -5.03 8.12 0.14
C ILE A 94 -4.11 8.54 -1.02
N LYS A 95 -4.12 7.78 -2.12
CA LYS A 95 -3.34 8.10 -3.32
C LYS A 95 -3.72 9.47 -3.87
N LYS A 96 -5.02 9.77 -3.96
CA LYS A 96 -5.50 11.08 -4.40
C LYS A 96 -4.97 12.21 -3.51
N ALA A 97 -5.10 12.08 -2.19
CA ALA A 97 -4.62 13.10 -1.24
C ALA A 97 -3.09 13.30 -1.32
N LEU A 98 -2.35 12.21 -1.55
CA LEU A 98 -0.90 12.27 -1.74
C LEU A 98 -0.53 12.91 -3.07
N GLU A 99 -1.18 12.57 -4.18
CA GLU A 99 -0.88 13.16 -5.50
C GLU A 99 -1.18 14.66 -5.57
N GLU A 100 -2.12 15.17 -4.75
CA GLU A 100 -2.34 16.62 -4.61
C GLU A 100 -1.16 17.33 -3.92
N SER A 101 -0.44 16.63 -3.04
CA SER A 101 0.65 17.20 -2.23
C SER A 101 2.04 16.91 -2.78
N CYS A 102 2.27 15.70 -3.29
CA CYS A 102 3.54 15.18 -3.78
C CYS A 102 3.35 14.27 -5.02
N PRO A 103 3.08 14.86 -6.20
CA PRO A 103 2.78 14.10 -7.41
C PRO A 103 3.89 13.12 -7.81
N GLY A 104 3.53 11.86 -8.06
CA GLY A 104 4.42 10.82 -8.59
C GLY A 104 5.56 10.39 -7.65
N VAL A 105 5.49 10.73 -6.36
CA VAL A 105 6.55 10.40 -5.39
C VAL A 105 6.30 9.05 -4.71
N VAL A 106 5.05 8.80 -4.31
CA VAL A 106 4.69 7.65 -3.47
C VAL A 106 4.02 6.57 -4.31
N SER A 107 4.57 5.37 -4.30
CA SER A 107 3.98 4.20 -4.98
C SER A 107 2.71 3.74 -4.26
N CYS A 108 1.78 3.14 -5.02
CA CYS A 108 0.60 2.50 -4.45
C CYS A 108 0.98 1.34 -3.51
N ALA A 109 2.04 0.60 -3.83
CA ALA A 109 2.58 -0.46 -2.97
C ALA A 109 3.03 0.08 -1.59
N ASP A 110 3.72 1.22 -1.54
CA ASP A 110 4.10 1.84 -0.26
C ASP A 110 2.90 2.45 0.47
N ILE A 111 1.91 2.98 -0.25
CA ILE A 111 0.64 3.41 0.36
C ILE A 111 -0.04 2.24 1.07
N MET A 112 -0.08 1.07 0.44
CA MET A 112 -0.68 -0.13 1.04
C MET A 112 0.08 -0.59 2.29
N ALA A 113 1.41 -0.54 2.27
CA ALA A 113 2.24 -0.84 3.44
C ALA A 113 1.98 0.13 4.61
N LEU A 114 1.86 1.43 4.32
CA LEU A 114 1.54 2.45 5.32
C LEU A 114 0.10 2.31 5.84
N ALA A 115 -0.87 2.08 4.95
CA ALA A 115 -2.27 1.85 5.31
C ALA A 115 -2.41 0.60 6.20
N THR A 116 -1.62 -0.45 5.96
CA THR A 116 -1.56 -1.64 6.81
C THR A 116 -1.10 -1.31 8.23
N LEU A 117 -0.06 -0.49 8.39
CA LEU A 117 0.37 0.01 9.70
C LEU A 117 -0.75 0.80 10.38
N GLN A 118 -1.42 1.69 9.66
CA GLN A 118 -2.55 2.46 10.20
C GLN A 118 -3.72 1.55 10.61
N ALA A 119 -4.01 0.50 9.82
CA ALA A 119 -5.04 -0.49 10.12
C ALA A 119 -4.77 -1.20 11.45
N VAL A 120 -3.55 -1.71 11.64
CA VAL A 120 -3.19 -2.42 12.88
C VAL A 120 -3.23 -1.47 14.08
N GLN A 121 -2.69 -0.26 13.94
CA GLN A 121 -2.74 0.73 15.02
C GLN A 121 -4.17 1.13 15.37
N PHE A 122 -5.03 1.33 14.37
CA PHE A 122 -6.44 1.68 14.58
C PHE A 122 -7.20 0.58 15.33
N LEU A 123 -6.86 -0.69 15.06
CA LEU A 123 -7.41 -1.85 15.77
C LEU A 123 -6.76 -2.11 17.15
N GLY A 124 -5.89 -1.20 17.62
CA GLY A 124 -5.22 -1.31 18.93
C GLY A 124 -4.01 -2.25 18.96
N GLY A 125 -3.48 -2.63 17.79
CA GLY A 125 -2.27 -3.43 17.66
C GLY A 125 -0.98 -2.61 17.81
N PRO A 126 0.18 -3.27 17.66
CA PRO A 126 1.47 -2.62 17.82
C PRO A 126 1.77 -1.63 16.68
N SER A 127 2.69 -0.71 16.96
CA SER A 127 3.33 0.13 15.94
C SER A 127 4.70 -0.44 15.57
N TRP A 128 5.07 -0.35 14.30
CA TRP A 128 6.41 -0.69 13.81
C TRP A 128 6.85 0.30 12.74
N GLN A 129 8.14 0.28 12.43
CA GLN A 129 8.69 1.05 11.30
C GLN A 129 8.40 0.29 10.00
N VAL A 130 7.72 0.96 9.07
CA VAL A 130 7.47 0.42 7.73
C VAL A 130 8.64 0.80 6.83
N ASP A 131 9.34 -0.20 6.30
CA ASP A 131 10.32 0.01 5.25
C ASP A 131 9.60 0.45 3.98
N LEU A 132 10.07 1.53 3.35
CA LEU A 132 9.51 2.11 2.13
C LEU A 132 10.50 1.99 0.97
N GLY A 133 10.01 2.22 -0.25
CA GLY A 133 10.77 2.12 -1.50
C GLY A 133 10.24 1.06 -2.46
N ARG A 134 9.05 0.49 -2.19
CA ARG A 134 8.38 -0.42 -3.15
C ARG A 134 8.00 0.35 -4.40
N ARG A 135 7.90 -0.36 -5.53
CA ARG A 135 7.48 0.22 -6.81
C ARG A 135 6.27 -0.53 -7.32
N ASP A 136 5.42 0.19 -8.03
CA ASP A 136 4.18 -0.36 -8.56
C ASP A 136 4.43 -1.29 -9.75
N SER A 137 3.73 -2.41 -9.74
CA SER A 137 3.69 -3.37 -10.83
C SER A 137 3.05 -2.78 -12.07
N ARG A 138 3.30 -3.44 -13.20
CA ARG A 138 2.66 -3.13 -14.48
C ARG A 138 1.88 -4.33 -15.04
N THR A 139 1.81 -5.40 -14.26
CA THR A 139 1.22 -6.68 -14.65
C THR A 139 0.40 -7.20 -13.49
N SER A 140 -0.80 -7.69 -13.80
CA SER A 140 -1.70 -8.31 -12.83
C SER A 140 -2.47 -9.40 -13.56
N LEU A 141 -2.44 -10.62 -13.05
CA LEU A 141 -3.05 -11.79 -13.69
C LEU A 141 -3.91 -12.55 -12.68
N ALA A 142 -5.20 -12.72 -12.99
CA ALA A 142 -6.13 -13.47 -12.16
C ALA A 142 -5.65 -14.89 -11.83
N ALA A 143 -4.92 -15.52 -12.77
CA ALA A 143 -4.32 -16.84 -12.58
C ALA A 143 -3.33 -16.88 -11.40
N ASN A 144 -2.62 -15.79 -11.12
CA ASN A 144 -1.69 -15.72 -9.99
C ASN A 144 -2.44 -15.74 -8.65
N GLY A 145 -3.58 -15.05 -8.56
CA GLY A 145 -4.42 -15.09 -7.36
C GLY A 145 -4.93 -16.50 -7.05
N ALA A 146 -5.45 -17.19 -8.06
CA ALA A 146 -5.94 -18.56 -7.92
C ALA A 146 -4.84 -19.58 -7.53
N ALA A 147 -3.59 -19.33 -7.93
CA ALA A 147 -2.47 -20.22 -7.67
C ALA A 147 -1.79 -19.97 -6.31
N ASN A 148 -1.75 -18.72 -5.83
CA ASN A 148 -0.91 -18.34 -4.70
C ASN A 148 -1.70 -18.01 -3.43
N ILE A 149 -3.00 -17.69 -3.52
CA ILE A 149 -3.79 -17.36 -2.32
C ILE A 149 -4.27 -18.65 -1.64
N PRO A 150 -3.93 -18.85 -0.35
CA PRO A 150 -4.40 -20.01 0.39
C PRO A 150 -5.94 -20.02 0.50
N ARG A 151 -6.56 -21.12 0.10
CA ARG A 151 -7.99 -21.37 0.32
C ARG A 151 -8.26 -21.76 1.77
N SER A 152 -9.46 -21.42 2.26
CA SER A 152 -9.91 -21.73 3.63
C SER A 152 -9.99 -23.23 3.94
N ASN A 153 -10.03 -24.09 2.92
CA ASN A 153 -10.09 -25.54 3.03
C ASN A 153 -8.74 -26.24 2.82
N LEU A 154 -7.63 -25.51 2.86
CA LEU A 154 -6.29 -26.10 2.76
C LEU A 154 -5.92 -26.93 4.00
N ASP A 155 -5.41 -28.13 3.77
CA ASP A 155 -4.81 -28.98 4.81
C ASP A 155 -3.37 -28.50 5.10
N ALA A 156 -3.00 -28.44 6.37
CA ALA A 156 -1.66 -28.08 6.82
C ALA A 156 -0.55 -28.96 6.22
N LYS A 157 -0.89 -30.19 5.79
CA LYS A 157 0.03 -31.10 5.11
C LYS A 157 0.51 -30.63 3.73
N PHE A 158 -0.11 -29.62 3.13
CA PHE A 158 0.33 -29.12 1.82
C PHE A 158 1.67 -28.36 1.86
N TYR A 159 2.14 -27.98 3.06
CA TYR A 159 3.38 -27.22 3.26
C TYR A 159 4.51 -28.02 3.96
N LEU A 160 4.29 -29.29 4.30
CA LEU A 160 5.25 -30.19 4.96
C LEU A 160 5.48 -31.45 4.14
#